data_AF-A0AAV3T2H4-F1
#
_entry.id   AF-A0AAV3T2H4-F1
#
_cell.length_a   1.000
_cell.length_b   1.000
_cell.length_c   1.000
_cell.angle_alpha   90.00
_cell.angle_beta   90.00
_cell.angle_gamma   90.00
#
_symmetry.space_group_name_H-M   'P 1'
#
loop_
_entity.id
_entity.type
_entity.pdbx_description
1 polymer ?
#
loop_
_entity_poly.entity_id
_entity_poly.type
_entity_poly.pdbx_seq_one_letter_code
_entity_poly.pdbx_strand_id
1 'polypeptide(L)' 'MAFEREKLVEAGWATFGVVVFIAALVGTASVNGESLGRQGTLAVVGSLVLFLVVMGGIGFYLSTRD' A
#
# COMPACT_ATOMS: atom_id res chain seq x y z
N MET A 1 -7.68 -18.54 20.94
CA MET A 1 -6.55 -18.58 19.99
C MET A 1 -6.95 -18.32 18.53
N ALA A 2 -8.18 -18.63 18.07
CA ALA A 2 -8.60 -18.35 16.69
C ALA A 2 -8.66 -16.84 16.38
N PHE A 3 -9.32 -16.06 17.24
CA PHE A 3 -9.44 -14.59 17.14
C PHE A 3 -8.08 -13.86 17.09
N GLU A 4 -7.08 -14.40 17.78
CA GLU A 4 -5.73 -13.83 17.83
C GLU A 4 -4.97 -14.08 16.53
N ARG A 5 -5.21 -15.23 15.87
CA ARG A 5 -4.65 -15.56 14.56
C ARG A 5 -5.27 -14.71 13.45
N GLU A 6 -6.58 -14.49 13.47
CA GLU A 6 -7.28 -13.64 12.51
C GLU A 6 -6.75 -12.20 12.56
N LYS A 7 -6.63 -11.63 13.77
CA LYS A 7 -6.04 -10.29 13.95
C LYS A 7 -4.57 -10.21 13.56
N LEU A 8 -3.79 -11.27 13.80
CA LEU A 8 -2.40 -11.35 13.34
C LEU A 8 -2.31 -11.37 11.81
N VAL A 9 -3.21 -12.06 11.13
CA VAL A 9 -3.26 -12.10 9.66
C VAL A 9 -3.64 -10.74 9.09
N GLU A 10 -4.64 -10.07 9.65
CA GLU A 10 -5.06 -8.73 9.24
C GLU A 10 -3.94 -7.70 9.44
N ALA A 11 -3.27 -7.73 10.60
CA ALA A 11 -2.10 -6.89 10.87
C ALA A 11 -0.93 -7.19 9.92
N GLY A 12 -0.74 -8.46 9.55
CA GLY A 12 0.24 -8.89 8.56
C GLY A 12 -0.02 -8.27 7.19
N TRP A 13 -1.26 -8.31 6.73
CA TRP A 13 -1.67 -7.70 5.45
C TRP A 13 -1.53 -6.17 5.45
N ALA A 14 -1.89 -5.51 6.55
CA ALA A 14 -1.71 -4.07 6.69
C ALA A 14 -0.22 -3.68 6.65
N THR A 15 0.63 -4.43 7.36
CA THR A 15 2.08 -4.22 7.37
C THR A 15 2.66 -4.41 5.97
N PHE A 16 2.25 -5.47 5.26
CA PHE A 16 2.65 -5.72 3.88
C PHE A 16 2.24 -4.57 2.95
N GLY A 17 1.00 -4.07 3.07
CA GLY A 17 0.52 -2.94 2.28
C GLY A 17 1.38 -1.68 2.48
N VAL A 18 1.75 -1.38 3.73
CA VAL A 18 2.65 -0.24 4.04
C VAL A 18 4.02 -0.42 3.40
N VAL A 19 4.60 -1.62 3.47
CA VAL A 19 5.90 -1.91 2.83
C VAL A 19 5.83 -1.71 1.32
N VAL A 20 4.77 -2.19 0.67
CA VAL A 20 4.54 -1.99 -0.78
C VAL A 20 4.40 -0.50 -1.11
N PHE A 21 3.70 0.27 -0.29
CA PHE A 21 3.55 1.72 -0.50
C PHE A 21 4.88 2.45 -0.39
N ILE A 22 5.68 2.16 0.64
CA ILE A 22 7.02 2.74 0.80
C ILE A 22 7.90 2.37 -0.39
N ALA A 23 7.88 1.11 -0.83
CA ALA A 23 8.63 0.67 -2.00
C ALA A 23 8.20 1.44 -3.28
N ALA A 24 6.92 1.72 -3.45
CA ALA A 24 6.42 2.53 -4.57
C ALA A 24 6.91 3.99 -4.49
N LEU A 25 6.92 4.60 -3.29
CA LEU A 25 7.45 5.95 -3.10
C LEU A 25 8.96 6.03 -3.37
N VAL A 26 9.74 5.09 -2.83
CA VAL A 26 11.19 5.01 -3.08
C VAL A 26 11.45 4.76 -4.57
N GLY A 27 10.68 3.87 -5.19
CA GLY A 27 10.73 3.61 -6.62
C GLY A 27 10.49 4.88 -7.43
N THR A 28 9.38 5.58 -7.19
CA THR A 28 9.06 6.82 -7.91
C THR A 28 10.10 7.92 -7.71
N ALA A 29 10.62 8.09 -6.48
CA ALA A 29 11.70 9.04 -6.20
C ALA A 29 13.00 8.70 -6.98
N SER A 30 13.33 7.40 -7.10
CA SER A 30 14.54 6.97 -7.81
C SER A 30 14.53 7.29 -9.31
N VAL A 31 13.34 7.35 -9.94
CA VAL A 31 13.20 7.62 -11.38
C VAL A 31 13.00 9.11 -11.70
N ASN A 32 12.37 9.86 -10.80
CA ASN A 32 12.02 11.27 -11.01
C ASN A 32 13.03 12.25 -10.40
N GLY A 33 14.01 11.75 -9.62
CA GLY A 33 14.98 12.56 -8.89
C GLY A 33 14.41 13.22 -7.63
N GLU A 34 15.20 14.07 -6.98
CA GLU A 34 14.85 14.69 -5.68
C GLU A 34 13.80 15.81 -5.79
N SER A 35 13.45 16.22 -7.00
CA SER A 35 12.54 17.35 -7.24
C SER A 35 11.07 16.93 -7.24
N LEU A 36 10.28 17.49 -6.32
CA LEU A 36 8.81 17.46 -6.35
C LEU A 36 8.25 18.45 -7.37
N GLY A 37 8.75 18.40 -8.61
CA GLY A 37 8.11 19.06 -9.74
C GLY A 37 6.76 18.42 -10.08
N ARG A 38 6.08 18.92 -11.13
CA ARG A 38 4.75 18.43 -11.55
C ARG A 38 4.70 16.91 -11.73
N GLN A 39 5.72 16.31 -12.32
CA GLN A 39 5.81 14.86 -12.51
C GLN A 39 5.99 14.10 -11.20
N GLY A 40 6.89 14.56 -10.30
CA GLY A 40 7.09 13.95 -8.98
C GLY A 40 5.82 13.97 -8.14
N THR A 41 5.09 15.09 -8.12
CA THR A 41 3.82 15.21 -7.40
C THR A 41 2.77 14.23 -7.93
N LEU A 42 2.63 14.11 -9.26
CA LEU A 42 1.71 13.14 -9.86
C LEU A 42 2.12 11.70 -9.57
N ALA A 43 3.43 11.40 -9.54
CA ALA A 43 3.94 10.09 -9.20
C ALA A 43 3.58 9.71 -7.76
N VAL A 44 3.78 10.62 -6.80
CA VAL A 44 3.38 10.44 -5.38
C VAL A 44 1.88 10.17 -5.26
N VAL A 45 1.05 11.01 -5.90
CA VAL A 45 -0.41 10.82 -5.94
C VAL A 45 -0.78 9.47 -6.54
N GLY A 46 -0.12 9.06 -7.63
CA GLY A 46 -0.32 7.75 -8.25
C GLY A 46 0.00 6.59 -7.30
N SER A 47 1.11 6.65 -6.57
CA SER A 47 1.44 5.65 -5.54
C SER A 47 0.44 5.63 -4.38
N LEU A 48 -0.12 6.78 -4.01
CA LEU A 48 -1.20 6.88 -3.02
C LEU A 48 -2.48 6.17 -3.50
N VAL A 49 -2.90 6.46 -4.73
CA VAL A 49 -4.07 5.79 -5.34
C VAL A 49 -3.84 4.29 -5.46
N LEU A 50 -2.66 3.87 -5.91
CA LEU A 50 -2.28 2.45 -5.98
C LEU A 50 -2.39 1.78 -4.62
N PHE A 51 -1.86 2.41 -3.56
CA PHE A 51 -1.94 1.88 -2.20
C PHE A 51 -3.38 1.71 -1.72
N LEU A 52 -4.25 2.70 -1.96
CA LEU A 52 -5.66 2.61 -1.60
C LEU A 52 -6.37 1.48 -2.34
N VAL A 53 -6.07 1.29 -3.64
CA VAL A 53 -6.63 0.20 -4.43
C VAL A 53 -6.16 -1.16 -3.91
N VAL A 54 -4.87 -1.29 -3.58
CA VAL A 54 -4.32 -2.54 -3.01
C VAL A 54 -4.96 -2.86 -1.67
N MET A 55 -4.99 -1.91 -0.73
CA MET A 55 -5.57 -2.12 0.60
C MET A 55 -7.08 -2.33 0.56
N GLY A 56 -7.79 -1.57 -0.29
CA GLY A 56 -9.22 -1.77 -0.52
C GLY A 56 -9.51 -3.14 -1.14
N GLY A 57 -8.68 -3.59 -2.08
CA GLY A 57 -8.78 -4.91 -2.69
C GLY A 57 -8.50 -6.04 -1.71
N ILE A 58 -7.47 -5.91 -0.86
CA ILE A 58 -7.18 -6.87 0.21
C ILE A 58 -8.34 -6.93 1.20
N GLY A 59 -8.85 -5.79 1.66
CA GLY A 59 -10.00 -5.74 2.57
C GLY A 59 -11.25 -6.40 1.97
N PHE A 60 -11.56 -6.11 0.71
CA PHE A 60 -12.67 -6.74 -0.01
C PHE A 60 -12.48 -8.26 -0.16
N TYR A 61 -11.26 -8.70 -0.48
CA TYR A 61 -10.95 -10.11 -0.63
C TYR A 61 -11.04 -10.88 0.69
N LEU A 62 -10.59 -10.30 1.80
CA LEU A 62 -10.75 -10.91 3.13
C LEU A 62 -12.24 -10.97 3.51
N SER A 63 -12.98 -9.89 3.29
CA SER A 63 -14.43 -9.83 3.56
C SER A 63 -15.28 -10.80 2.74
N THR A 64 -14.80 -11.29 1.61
CA THR A 64 -15.51 -12.29 0.77
C THR A 64 -15.14 -13.73 1.11
N ARG A 65 -14.16 -13.91 2.01
CA ARG A 65 -13.70 -15.22 2.51
C ARG A 65 -14.10 -15.51 3.94
N ASP A 66 -14.47 -14.48 4.69
CA ASP A 66 -15.27 -14.60 5.92
C ASP A 66 -16.70 -15.04 5.60
#